data_AF-A0A9D8G8X6-F1
#
_entry.id   AF-A0A9D8G8X6-F1
#
_cell.length_a   1.000
_cell.length_b   1.000
_cell.length_c   1.000
_cell.angle_alpha   90.00
_cell.angle_beta   90.00
_cell.angle_gamma   90.00
#
_symmetry.space_group_name_H-M   'P 1'
#
loop_
_entity.id
_entity.type
_entity.pdbx_description
1 polymer ?
#
loop_
_entity_poly.entity_id
_entity_poly.type
_entity_poly.pdbx_seq_one_letter_code
_entity_poly.pdbx_strand_id
1 'polypeptide(L)'
;PSLNSERYNYYCDNKILSGLNIPGSVSDVSSFGISDKGKELGFEFNFKKQAKDVWYFPVETVSQSERAYELNYQCSCIFVRWKITPSEPRSWDLKISWQFA
;
A
#
# COMPACT_ATOMS: atom_id res chain seq x y z
N PRO A 1 -11.22 0.82 8.27
CA PRO A 1 -10.93 -0.62 8.10
C PRO A 1 -10.22 -1.14 9.36
N SER A 2 -10.60 -2.31 9.88
CA SER A 2 -9.87 -2.95 10.99
C SER A 2 -8.64 -3.66 10.45
N LEU A 3 -7.51 -3.52 11.16
CA LEU A 3 -6.21 -4.04 10.74
C LEU A 3 -6.19 -5.56 10.55
N ASN A 4 -6.83 -6.29 11.46
CA ASN A 4 -6.88 -7.75 11.46
C ASN A 4 -8.10 -8.31 10.69
N SER A 5 -8.72 -7.48 9.83
CA SER A 5 -9.88 -7.90 9.07
C SER A 5 -9.46 -8.77 7.87
N GLU A 6 -10.11 -9.91 7.70
CA GLU A 6 -9.97 -10.71 6.47
C GLU A 6 -10.59 -10.05 5.23
N ARG A 7 -11.31 -8.92 5.42
CA ARG A 7 -12.02 -8.19 4.37
C ARG A 7 -11.07 -7.46 3.42
N TYR A 8 -9.99 -6.89 3.94
CA TYR A 8 -9.08 -6.03 3.19
C TYR A 8 -7.72 -6.71 3.00
N ASN A 9 -7.23 -6.73 1.75
CA ASN A 9 -5.96 -7.38 1.44
C ASN A 9 -5.14 -6.55 0.45
N TYR A 10 -3.84 -6.48 0.67
CA TYR A 10 -2.90 -6.05 -0.36
C TYR A 10 -2.91 -7.04 -1.52
N TYR A 11 -2.80 -6.52 -2.73
CA TYR A 11 -2.63 -7.34 -3.92
C TYR A 11 -1.66 -6.68 -4.91
N CYS A 12 -1.01 -7.50 -5.71
CA CYS A 12 -0.06 -7.09 -6.74
C CYS A 12 -0.31 -7.93 -8.00
N ASP A 13 -0.45 -7.28 -9.14
CA ASP A 13 -0.63 -7.93 -10.45
C ASP A 13 -1.67 -9.08 -10.40
N ASN A 14 -2.87 -8.76 -9.89
CA ASN A 14 -4.01 -9.68 -9.68
C ASN A 14 -3.80 -10.83 -8.68
N LYS A 15 -2.74 -10.80 -7.87
CA LYS A 15 -2.48 -11.79 -6.82
C LYS A 15 -2.66 -11.17 -5.45
N ILE A 16 -3.51 -11.79 -4.62
CA ILE A 16 -3.63 -11.45 -3.20
C ILE A 16 -2.30 -11.78 -2.51
N LEU A 17 -1.80 -10.84 -1.71
CA LEU A 17 -0.57 -10.99 -0.95
C LEU A 17 -0.88 -11.35 0.51
N SER A 18 -1.49 -10.41 1.25
CA SER A 18 -1.73 -10.52 2.68
C SER A 18 -2.80 -9.55 3.16
N GLY A 19 -3.25 -9.74 4.40
CA GLY A 19 -4.05 -8.73 5.11
C GLY A 19 -3.25 -7.45 5.40
N LEU A 20 -3.96 -6.40 5.84
CA LEU A 20 -3.35 -5.07 6.10
C LEU A 20 -2.37 -5.08 7.29
N ASN A 21 -2.46 -6.08 8.16
CA ASN A 21 -1.64 -6.25 9.36
C ASN A 21 -0.24 -6.80 9.07
N ILE A 22 -0.01 -7.32 7.87
CA ILE A 22 1.25 -7.96 7.53
C ILE A 22 2.09 -6.99 6.70
N PRO A 23 3.22 -6.49 7.22
CA PRO A 23 4.17 -5.72 6.41
C PRO A 23 4.86 -6.62 5.40
N GLY A 24 5.25 -6.08 4.26
CA GLY A 24 5.95 -6.82 3.23
C GLY A 24 6.45 -5.97 2.08
N SER A 25 7.00 -6.66 1.09
CA SER A 25 7.46 -6.05 -0.14
C SER A 25 7.31 -7.00 -1.33
N VAL A 26 7.14 -6.40 -2.50
CA VAL A 26 7.11 -7.10 -3.80
C VAL A 26 8.01 -6.36 -4.78
N SER A 27 8.67 -7.10 -5.67
CA SER A 27 9.59 -6.55 -6.67
C SER A 27 9.01 -6.64 -8.08
N ASP A 28 9.50 -5.77 -8.97
CA ASP A 28 9.17 -5.75 -10.40
C ASP A 28 7.65 -5.66 -10.65
N VAL A 29 7.05 -4.61 -10.07
CA VAL A 29 5.60 -4.45 -9.91
C VAL A 29 5.00 -3.59 -11.02
N SER A 30 3.95 -4.07 -11.69
CA SER A 30 3.20 -3.29 -12.69
C SER A 30 1.98 -2.59 -12.08
N SER A 31 1.35 -3.24 -11.10
CA SER A 31 0.18 -2.75 -10.38
C SER A 31 0.20 -3.17 -8.92
N PHE A 32 -0.31 -2.30 -8.04
CA PHE A 32 -0.42 -2.61 -6.61
C PHE A 32 -1.65 -1.94 -6.01
N GLY A 33 -2.37 -2.63 -5.13
CA GLY A 33 -3.56 -2.05 -4.54
C GLY A 33 -4.01 -2.69 -3.23
N ILE A 34 -5.13 -2.19 -2.73
CA ILE A 34 -5.89 -2.83 -1.66
C ILE A 34 -7.25 -3.24 -2.23
N SER A 35 -7.56 -4.51 -2.04
CA SER A 35 -8.84 -5.10 -2.41
C SER A 35 -9.77 -5.12 -1.20
N ASP A 36 -11.05 -4.94 -1.46
CA ASP A 36 -12.12 -5.10 -0.48
C ASP A 36 -13.03 -6.25 -0.94
N LYS A 37 -13.11 -7.32 -0.13
CA LYS A 37 -14.01 -8.45 -0.39
C LYS A 37 -15.48 -8.04 -0.47
N GLY A 38 -15.88 -6.99 0.25
CA GLY A 38 -17.22 -6.41 0.19
C GLY A 38 -17.51 -5.63 -1.10
N LYS A 39 -16.47 -5.35 -1.91
CA LYS A 39 -16.55 -4.56 -3.15
C LYS A 39 -17.11 -3.14 -2.95
N GLU A 40 -17.00 -2.59 -1.75
CA GLU A 40 -17.44 -1.22 -1.45
C GLU A 40 -16.35 -0.21 -1.78
N LEU A 41 -15.08 -0.55 -1.51
CA LEU A 41 -13.95 0.33 -1.78
C LEU A 41 -12.67 -0.45 -2.07
N GLY A 42 -12.28 -0.52 -3.34
CA GLY A 42 -10.95 -0.97 -3.77
C GLY A 42 -10.17 0.18 -4.39
N PHE A 43 -8.84 0.14 -4.28
CA PHE A 43 -7.99 1.05 -5.04
C PHE A 43 -6.82 0.30 -5.66
N GLU A 44 -6.35 0.81 -6.80
CA GLU A 44 -5.24 0.25 -7.56
C GLU A 44 -4.34 1.37 -8.07
N PHE A 45 -3.04 1.22 -7.86
CA PHE A 45 -2.01 1.98 -8.55
C PHE A 45 -1.57 1.21 -9.77
N ASN A 46 -1.65 1.87 -10.93
CA ASN A 46 -1.15 1.35 -12.19
C ASN A 46 0.12 2.12 -12.60
N PHE A 47 1.24 1.41 -12.75
CA PHE A 47 2.52 2.03 -13.04
C PHE A 47 2.87 1.92 -14.52
N LYS A 48 2.94 3.07 -15.22
CA LYS A 48 3.38 3.10 -16.63
C LYS A 48 4.79 2.54 -16.82
N LYS A 49 5.68 2.79 -15.84
CA LYS A 49 6.99 2.17 -15.75
C LYS A 49 6.98 1.24 -14.54
N GLN A 50 7.33 -0.02 -14.76
CA GLN A 50 7.42 -1.03 -13.70
C GLN A 50 8.20 -0.49 -12.50
N ALA A 51 7.56 -0.53 -11.32
CA ALA A 51 8.22 -0.18 -10.07
C ALA A 51 9.21 -1.27 -9.70
N LYS A 52 10.39 -0.88 -9.20
CA LYS A 52 11.40 -1.86 -8.81
C LYS A 52 10.93 -2.63 -7.58
N ASP A 53 10.37 -1.92 -6.60
CA ASP A 53 9.74 -2.53 -5.44
C ASP A 53 8.54 -1.69 -4.97
N VAL A 54 7.58 -2.35 -4.34
CA VAL A 54 6.57 -1.71 -3.49
C VAL A 54 6.71 -2.26 -2.09
N TRP A 55 6.83 -1.37 -1.11
CA TRP A 55 6.79 -1.72 0.31
C TRP A 55 5.43 -1.35 0.87
N TYR A 56 4.89 -2.21 1.73
CA TYR A 56 3.60 -1.99 2.35
C TYR A 56 3.65 -2.41 3.81
N PHE A 57 3.02 -1.61 4.68
CA PHE A 57 3.00 -1.87 6.12
C PHE A 57 1.91 -1.05 6.80
N PRO A 58 1.42 -1.49 7.97
CA PRO A 58 0.52 -0.68 8.78
C PRO A 58 1.27 0.45 9.49
N VAL A 59 0.63 1.62 9.55
CA VAL A 59 1.03 2.72 10.41
C VAL A 59 0.16 2.68 11.66
N GLU A 60 0.83 2.54 12.79
CA GLU A 60 0.21 2.29 14.08
C GLU A 60 0.71 3.32 15.09
N THR A 61 -0.17 3.72 15.99
CA THR A 61 0.14 4.63 17.10
C THR A 61 0.00 3.88 18.41
N VAL A 62 0.95 4.08 19.32
CA VAL A 62 0.82 3.62 20.70
C VAL A 62 0.07 4.67 21.50
N SER A 63 -1.01 4.26 22.16
CA SER A 63 -1.76 5.11 23.09
C SER A 63 -1.89 4.44 24.44
N GLN A 64 -1.81 5.23 25.51
CA GLN A 64 -2.05 4.75 26.86
C GLN A 64 -3.52 4.94 27.22
N SER A 65 -4.21 3.86 27.59
CA SER A 65 -5.49 3.92 28.28
C SER A 65 -5.27 3.88 29.79
N GLU A 66 -6.34 4.03 30.58
CA GLU A 66 -6.27 3.91 32.05
C GLU A 66 -5.73 2.55 32.52
N ARG A 67 -5.77 1.50 31.67
CA ARG A 67 -5.49 0.11 32.07
C ARG A 67 -4.37 -0.56 31.30
N ALA A 68 -4.02 -0.09 30.09
CA ALA A 68 -2.99 -0.72 29.27
C ALA A 68 -2.46 0.22 28.17
N TYR A 69 -1.35 -0.17 27.55
CA TYR A 69 -0.95 0.36 26.25
C TYR A 69 -1.69 -0.39 25.15
N GLU A 70 -2.22 0.36 24.19
CA GLU A 70 -2.89 -0.17 23.01
C GLU A 70 -2.19 0.32 21.76
N LEU A 71 -2.10 -0.57 20.78
CA LEU A 71 -1.52 -0.30 19.48
C LEU A 71 -2.65 -0.12 18.47
N ASN A 72 -2.84 1.11 18.01
CA ASN A 72 -3.98 1.52 17.22
C ASN A 72 -3.58 1.75 15.77
N TYR A 73 -4.19 1.00 14.86
CA TYR A 73 -4.01 1.17 13.43
C TYR A 73 -4.62 2.48 12.94
N GLN A 74 -3.82 3.28 12.24
CA GLN A 74 -4.25 4.56 11.68
C GLN A 74 -4.45 4.48 10.17
N CYS A 75 -3.51 3.88 9.45
CA CYS A 75 -3.57 3.75 8.00
C CYS A 75 -2.56 2.72 7.47
N SER A 76 -2.67 2.40 6.17
CA SER A 76 -1.68 1.60 5.45
C SER A 76 -0.71 2.52 4.74
N CYS A 77 0.58 2.25 4.87
CA CYS A 77 1.59 2.80 3.97
C CYS A 77 1.72 1.92 2.73
N ILE A 78 1.80 2.54 1.56
CA ILE A 78 2.20 1.92 0.29
C ILE A 78 3.29 2.82 -0.27
N PHE A 79 4.52 2.33 -0.26
CA PHE A 79 5.70 3.08 -0.65
C PHE A 79 6.31 2.49 -1.92
N VAL A 80 6.15 3.20 -3.03
CA VAL A 80 6.58 2.75 -4.35
C VAL A 80 8.01 3.22 -4.63
N ARG A 81 8.87 2.29 -5.04
CA ARG A 81 10.29 2.57 -5.34
C ARG A 81 10.59 2.26 -6.79
N TRP A 82 11.12 3.25 -7.51
CA TRP A 82 11.76 3.03 -8.80
C TRP A 82 13.27 3.09 -8.65
N LYS A 83 13.98 2.17 -9.29
CA LYS A 83 15.43 2.31 -9.47
C LYS A 83 15.66 3.38 -10.54
N ILE A 84 16.17 4.52 -10.10
CA ILE A 84 16.56 5.61 -11.00
C ILE A 84 18.08 5.58 -11.08
N THR A 85 18.61 5.40 -12.28
CA THR A 85 20.04 5.52 -12.55
C THR A 85 20.17 6.62 -13.61
N PRO A 86 20.21 7.89 -13.18
CA PRO A 86 20.32 9.00 -14.12
C PRO A 86 21.71 8.98 -14.75
N SER A 87 21.78 8.92 -16.07
CA SER A 87 23.03 9.17 -16.82
C SER A 87 23.36 10.67 -16.88
N GLU A 88 22.38 11.53 -16.64
CA GLU A 88 22.42 13.01 -16.61
C GLU A 88 21.33 13.53 -15.64
N PRO A 89 21.38 14.79 -15.17
CA PRO A 89 20.35 15.36 -14.30
C PRO A 89 18.94 15.23 -14.90
N ARG A 90 17.97 14.74 -14.11
CA ARG A 90 16.57 14.60 -14.54
C ARG A 90 15.61 15.05 -13.43
N SER A 91 14.49 15.62 -13.84
CA SER A 91 13.29 15.77 -13.02
C SER A 91 12.38 14.54 -13.19
N TRP A 92 11.50 14.32 -12.22
CA TRP A 92 10.42 13.35 -12.34
C TRP A 92 9.13 14.00 -11.85
N ASP A 93 8.01 13.61 -12.46
CA ASP A 93 6.68 14.12 -12.15
C ASP A 93 5.79 12.98 -11.64
N LEU A 94 5.09 13.22 -10.55
CA LEU A 94 4.03 12.34 -10.04
C LEU A 94 2.67 12.99 -10.29
N LYS A 95 1.79 12.28 -11.00
CA LYS A 95 0.37 12.65 -11.08
C LYS A 95 -0.46 11.57 -10.43
N ILE A 96 -1.17 11.92 -9.37
CA ILE A 96 -2.20 11.08 -8.76
C ILE A 96 -3.54 11.56 -9.32
N SER A 97 -4.35 10.65 -9.84
CA SER A 97 -5.68 10.95 -10.37
C SER A 97 -6.69 10.02 -9.73
N TRP A 98 -7.75 10.59 -9.17
CA TRP A 98 -8.83 9.86 -8.54
C TRP A 98 -10.02 9.86 -9.49
N GLN A 99 -10.55 8.68 -9.78
CA GLN A 99 -11.80 8.53 -10.51
C GLN A 99 -12.76 7.77 -9.63
N PHE A 100 -13.87 8.41 -9.28
CA PHE A 100 -14.95 7.79 -8.53
C PHE A 100 -15.99 7.31 -9.55
N ALA A 101 -16.42 6.06 -9.39
CA ALA A 101 -17.50 5.47 -10.18
C ALA A 101 -18.87 5.88 -9.61
#